data_AF-A0A8X8BW71-F1
#
_entry.id   AF-A0A8X8BW71-F1
#
_cell.length_a   1.000
_cell.length_b   1.000
_cell.length_c   1.000
_cell.angle_alpha   90.00
_cell.angle_beta   90.00
_cell.angle_gamma   90.00
#
_symmetry.space_group_name_H-M   'P 1'
#
loop_
_entity.id
_entity.type
_entity.pdbx_description
1 polymer ?
#
loop_
_entity_poly.entity_id
_entity_poly.type
_entity_poly.pdbx_seq_one_letter_code
_entity_poly.pdbx_strand_id
1 'polypeptide(L)'
;MSEESLSRNYKYMFQKLRDIRDVLANKIEDLGATLKNCYSIEEFASTSLPAQENVILLGQICCDSNGKLNAKSVVLEGDLEYSCGMQVPVDLSELREYSLFPGQVVVMEGINSTGRKLVASKLYEGVPLPFYRPEEQDDISDEQQMVLVACGPYTTSDSLTYEPLLDLIEIVKRDKPDVCILLGPFLDSKHEQVESYQLIGTFEEVFKRCLKGIIEGTRGLNTQLVFVPSLRDVHHEYVYPQPPFVFPEISKEDRQRVHLVPDPCTLNINGVVFGLTSTDIIFHMGTEEISSIVFYLVSTAAIPEDLENIIGEQLSQLCLQETVNQLA
;
A
#
# COMPACT_ATOMS: atom_id res chain seq x y z
N MET A 1 17.10 11.88 -4.68
CA MET A 1 17.41 11.86 -3.24
C MET A 1 17.24 10.43 -2.79
N SER A 2 18.20 9.83 -2.09
CA SER A 2 18.04 8.47 -1.58
C SER A 2 16.89 8.43 -0.58
N GLU A 3 15.79 7.77 -0.94
CA GLU A 3 14.61 7.57 -0.09
C GLU A 3 15.01 6.69 1.10
N GLU A 4 15.13 7.27 2.29
CA GLU A 4 15.43 6.49 3.51
C GLU A 4 14.12 5.88 4.05
N SER A 5 14.01 4.55 3.93
CA SER A 5 12.92 3.81 4.59
C SER A 5 12.98 3.95 6.11
N LEU A 6 11.81 3.87 6.77
CA LEU A 6 11.68 4.00 8.21
C LEU A 6 12.58 2.98 8.95
N SER A 7 13.58 3.48 9.68
CA SER A 7 14.60 2.64 10.34
C SER A 7 14.40 2.50 11.85
N ARG A 8 13.46 3.25 12.45
CA ARG A 8 13.22 3.29 13.90
C ARG A 8 11.81 3.77 14.21
N ASN A 9 11.37 3.57 15.45
CA ASN A 9 10.08 4.08 15.93
C ASN A 9 9.99 5.60 15.80
N TYR A 10 8.80 6.07 15.47
CA TYR A 10 8.45 7.49 15.32
C TYR A 10 7.28 7.86 16.22
N LYS A 11 6.99 9.16 16.34
CA LYS A 11 5.91 9.65 17.19
C LYS A 11 4.62 9.73 16.37
N TYR A 12 3.62 8.94 16.74
CA TYR A 12 2.35 8.86 16.00
C TYR A 12 1.10 9.13 16.86
N MET A 13 1.23 9.23 18.18
CA MET A 13 0.08 9.32 19.10
C MET A 13 -0.70 10.65 19.01
N PHE A 14 -0.12 11.68 18.39
CA PHE A 14 -0.77 12.97 18.22
C PHE A 14 -0.45 13.55 16.85
N GLN A 15 -1.49 13.84 16.07
CA GLN A 15 -1.39 14.50 14.78
C GLN A 15 -2.16 15.82 14.83
N LYS A 16 -1.59 16.88 14.25
CA LYS A 16 -2.34 18.14 14.09
C LYS A 16 -3.13 18.06 12.80
N LEU A 17 -4.40 18.50 12.84
CA LEU A 17 -5.26 18.54 11.66
C LEU A 17 -4.66 19.37 10.52
N ARG A 18 -3.86 20.39 10.85
CA ARG A 18 -3.14 21.18 9.84
C ARG A 18 -2.12 20.33 9.08
N ASP A 19 -1.34 19.53 9.79
CA ASP A 19 -0.31 18.69 9.19
C ASP A 19 -0.95 17.63 8.29
N ILE A 20 -2.09 17.06 8.70
CA ILE A 20 -2.88 16.12 7.87
C ILE A 20 -3.38 16.83 6.59
N ARG A 21 -3.95 18.02 6.72
CA ARG A 21 -4.42 18.80 5.57
C ARG A 21 -3.28 19.10 4.60
N ASP A 22 -2.11 19.49 5.11
CA ASP A 22 -0.96 19.85 4.29
C ASP A 22 -0.43 18.61 3.53
N VAL A 23 -0.41 17.44 4.18
CA VAL A 23 -0.11 16.15 3.55
C VAL A 23 -1.08 15.81 2.41
N LEU A 24 -2.39 15.95 2.64
CA LEU A 24 -3.40 15.64 1.63
C LEU A 24 -3.33 16.61 0.44
N ALA A 25 -3.10 17.90 0.71
CA ALA A 25 -2.92 18.90 -0.33
C ALA A 25 -1.68 18.61 -1.19
N ASN A 26 -0.54 18.35 -0.56
CA ASN A 26 0.70 18.01 -1.26
C ASN A 26 0.52 16.76 -2.15
N LYS A 27 -0.18 15.73 -1.67
CA LYS A 27 -0.49 14.54 -2.48
C LYS A 27 -1.23 14.90 -3.77
N ILE A 28 -2.26 15.75 -3.69
CA ILE A 28 -3.04 16.16 -4.86
C ILE A 28 -2.16 16.98 -5.81
N GLU A 29 -1.38 17.92 -5.27
CA GLU A 29 -0.54 18.85 -6.04
C GLU A 29 0.65 18.16 -6.71
N ASP A 30 1.34 17.24 -6.02
CA ASP A 30 2.50 16.50 -6.53
C ASP A 30 2.10 15.54 -7.66
N LEU A 31 1.03 14.76 -7.48
CA LEU A 31 0.52 13.89 -8.54
C LEU A 31 -0.12 14.71 -9.67
N GLY A 32 -0.82 15.79 -9.32
CA GLY A 32 -1.38 16.74 -10.28
C GLY A 32 -0.31 17.36 -11.19
N ALA A 33 0.83 17.76 -10.64
CA ALA A 33 1.97 18.27 -11.40
C ALA A 33 2.54 17.20 -12.36
N THR A 34 2.60 15.94 -11.91
CA THR A 34 3.03 14.81 -12.74
C THR A 34 2.07 14.61 -13.92
N LEU A 35 0.77 14.52 -13.64
CA LEU A 35 -0.27 14.36 -14.67
C LEU A 35 -0.32 15.55 -15.63
N LYS A 36 -0.16 16.78 -15.12
CA LYS A 36 -0.09 18.01 -15.91
C LYS A 36 1.03 17.94 -16.95
N ASN A 37 2.22 17.52 -16.53
CA ASN A 37 3.38 17.37 -17.41
C ASN A 37 3.18 16.23 -18.44
N CYS A 38 2.71 15.06 -18.00
CA CYS A 38 2.50 13.90 -18.87
C CYS A 38 1.47 14.16 -19.97
N TYR A 39 0.37 14.84 -19.65
CA TYR A 39 -0.70 15.15 -20.60
C TYR A 39 -0.58 16.52 -21.26
N SER A 40 0.51 17.26 -21.00
CA SER A 40 0.73 18.62 -21.53
C SER A 40 -0.44 19.57 -21.26
N ILE A 41 -1.00 19.51 -20.05
CA ILE A 41 -2.10 20.38 -19.61
C ILE A 41 -1.53 21.76 -19.27
N GLU A 42 -2.08 22.82 -19.87
CA GLU A 42 -1.59 24.20 -19.64
C GLU A 42 -1.90 24.67 -18.21
N GLU A 43 -3.16 24.56 -17.79
CA GLU A 43 -3.62 25.03 -16.48
C GLU A 43 -4.87 24.26 -16.02
N PHE A 44 -5.02 24.10 -14.71
CA PHE A 44 -6.24 23.57 -14.10
C PHE A 44 -7.20 24.72 -13.77
N ALA A 45 -8.49 24.51 -14.00
CA ALA A 45 -9.52 25.45 -13.56
C ALA A 45 -9.93 25.18 -12.10
N SER A 46 -10.59 26.15 -11.49
CA SER A 46 -11.15 26.00 -10.14
C SER A 46 -12.43 25.16 -10.16
N THR A 47 -12.58 24.25 -9.20
CA THR A 47 -13.82 23.48 -9.00
C THR A 47 -15.04 24.36 -8.67
N SER A 48 -14.80 25.57 -8.16
CA SER A 48 -15.84 26.49 -7.66
C SER A 48 -16.32 27.53 -8.67
N LEU A 49 -15.61 27.71 -9.78
CA LEU A 49 -15.91 28.74 -10.77
C LEU A 49 -16.76 28.19 -11.93
N PRO A 50 -17.82 28.91 -12.35
CA PRO A 50 -18.62 28.49 -13.48
C PRO A 50 -17.87 28.69 -14.81
N ALA A 51 -17.96 27.70 -15.69
CA ALA A 51 -17.43 27.77 -17.05
C ALA A 51 -18.42 27.17 -18.06
N GLN A 52 -18.64 27.86 -19.18
CA GLN A 52 -19.52 27.39 -20.26
C GLN A 52 -18.80 26.45 -21.24
N GLU A 53 -17.47 26.49 -21.25
CA GLU A 53 -16.61 25.60 -22.03
C GLU A 53 -16.11 24.42 -21.18
N ASN A 54 -15.49 23.44 -21.83
CA ASN A 54 -14.84 22.34 -21.13
C ASN A 54 -13.68 22.89 -20.28
N VAL A 55 -13.65 22.49 -19.02
CA VAL A 55 -12.58 22.79 -18.07
C VAL A 55 -11.91 21.50 -17.63
N ILE A 56 -10.61 21.59 -17.35
CA ILE A 56 -9.81 20.51 -16.80
C ILE A 56 -9.62 20.80 -15.31
N LEU A 57 -10.05 19.88 -14.45
CA LEU A 57 -10.02 19.99 -13.00
C LEU A 57 -9.10 18.92 -12.41
N LEU A 58 -8.29 19.34 -11.43
CA LEU A 58 -7.52 18.46 -10.56
C LEU A 58 -8.26 18.29 -9.23
N GLY A 59 -8.24 17.09 -8.68
CA GLY A 59 -8.72 16.88 -7.32
C GLY A 59 -8.63 15.44 -6.85
N GLN A 60 -9.16 15.21 -5.66
CA GLN A 60 -9.30 13.91 -5.03
C GLN A 60 -10.77 13.47 -5.00
N ILE A 61 -11.02 12.20 -5.27
CA ILE A 61 -12.35 11.60 -5.19
C ILE A 61 -12.77 11.45 -3.72
N CYS A 62 -13.97 11.93 -3.40
CA CYS A 62 -14.62 11.79 -2.11
C CYS A 62 -16.04 11.24 -2.26
N CYS A 63 -16.60 10.78 -1.13
CA CYS A 63 -18.02 10.41 -1.02
C CYS A 63 -18.78 11.53 -0.30
N ASP A 64 -19.97 11.88 -0.80
CA ASP A 64 -20.86 12.86 -0.15
C ASP A 64 -21.52 12.35 1.15
N SER A 65 -21.23 11.10 1.54
CA SER A 65 -21.81 10.44 2.71
C SER A 65 -20.79 9.50 3.37
N ASN A 66 -21.15 8.97 4.54
CA ASN A 66 -20.35 7.96 5.25
C ASN A 66 -20.64 6.53 4.77
N GLY A 67 -21.39 6.36 3.67
CA GLY A 67 -21.68 5.06 3.07
C GLY A 67 -20.70 4.72 1.95
N LYS A 68 -20.88 3.51 1.39
CA LYS A 68 -20.11 3.06 0.23
C LYS A 68 -20.28 4.02 -0.96
N LEU A 69 -19.16 4.35 -1.61
CA LEU A 69 -19.14 5.17 -2.81
C LEU A 69 -20.04 4.56 -3.91
N ASN A 70 -20.79 5.41 -4.62
CA ASN A 70 -21.59 5.03 -5.78
C ASN A 70 -21.58 6.17 -6.81
N ALA A 71 -21.98 5.86 -8.04
CA ALA A 71 -21.93 6.81 -9.16
C ALA A 71 -22.71 8.13 -8.97
N LYS A 72 -23.58 8.22 -7.95
CA LYS A 72 -24.35 9.44 -7.63
C LYS A 72 -23.79 10.22 -6.45
N SER A 73 -22.88 9.63 -5.68
CA SER A 73 -22.29 10.21 -4.47
C SER A 73 -20.85 10.69 -4.68
N VAL A 74 -20.36 10.69 -5.93
CA VAL A 74 -19.00 11.11 -6.26
C VAL A 74 -18.86 12.63 -6.14
N VAL A 75 -17.87 13.04 -5.37
CA VAL A 75 -17.46 14.43 -5.19
C VAL A 75 -15.99 14.55 -5.56
N LEU A 76 -15.62 15.63 -6.23
CA LEU A 76 -14.23 16.01 -6.47
C LEU A 76 -13.85 17.13 -5.50
N GLU A 77 -12.94 16.83 -4.58
CA GLU A 77 -12.29 17.83 -3.73
C GLU A 77 -11.08 18.40 -4.47
N GLY A 78 -11.14 19.68 -4.84
CA GLY A 78 -10.03 20.33 -5.52
C GLY A 78 -8.83 20.56 -4.61
N ASP A 79 -7.67 20.80 -5.21
CA ASP A 79 -6.43 21.17 -4.53
C ASP A 79 -6.51 22.55 -3.84
N LEU A 80 -5.48 22.92 -3.08
CA LEU A 80 -5.45 24.22 -2.40
C LEU A 80 -5.05 25.37 -3.35
N GLU A 81 -4.17 25.12 -4.31
CA GLU A 81 -3.63 26.12 -5.24
C GLU A 81 -4.70 26.71 -6.17
N TYR A 82 -5.43 25.87 -6.92
CA TYR A 82 -6.41 26.31 -7.93
C TYR A 82 -7.85 26.39 -7.37
N SER A 83 -8.16 25.55 -6.38
CA SER A 83 -9.54 25.34 -5.93
C SER A 83 -9.80 25.69 -4.46
N CYS A 84 -8.77 26.07 -3.69
CA CYS A 84 -8.89 26.37 -2.26
C CYS A 84 -9.55 25.25 -1.43
N GLY A 85 -9.41 23.99 -1.84
CA GLY A 85 -10.06 22.85 -1.17
C GLY A 85 -11.57 22.75 -1.39
N MET A 86 -12.11 23.49 -2.37
CA MET A 86 -13.55 23.47 -2.63
C MET A 86 -13.97 22.18 -3.34
N GLN A 87 -15.14 21.69 -2.94
CA GLN A 87 -15.72 20.45 -3.44
C GLN A 87 -16.80 20.71 -4.50
N VAL A 88 -16.87 19.85 -5.50
CA VAL A 88 -17.93 19.85 -6.51
C VAL A 88 -18.44 18.43 -6.78
N PRO A 89 -19.76 18.18 -6.73
CA PRO A 89 -20.33 16.90 -7.16
C PRO A 89 -20.03 16.61 -8.63
N VAL A 90 -19.77 15.35 -8.94
CA VAL A 90 -19.45 14.89 -10.29
C VAL A 90 -20.61 14.09 -10.87
N ASP A 91 -21.07 14.49 -12.06
CA ASP A 91 -21.96 13.69 -12.90
C ASP A 91 -21.12 12.80 -13.81
N LEU A 92 -21.23 11.48 -13.65
CA LEU A 92 -20.54 10.48 -14.46
C LEU A 92 -21.35 10.03 -15.68
N SER A 93 -22.55 10.59 -15.92
CA SER A 93 -23.46 10.10 -16.97
C SER A 93 -22.90 10.14 -18.39
N GLU A 94 -21.95 11.04 -18.67
CA GLU A 94 -21.31 11.17 -19.99
C GLU A 94 -19.95 10.44 -20.07
N LEU A 95 -19.46 9.86 -18.97
CA LEU A 95 -18.28 9.01 -18.98
C LEU A 95 -18.63 7.59 -19.41
N ARG A 96 -17.93 7.10 -20.43
CA ARG A 96 -18.09 5.72 -20.92
C ARG A 96 -17.39 4.71 -20.03
N GLU A 97 -16.18 5.06 -19.61
CA GLU A 97 -15.28 4.20 -18.86
C GLU A 97 -14.73 4.96 -17.66
N TYR A 98 -14.83 4.37 -16.47
CA TYR A 98 -14.21 4.88 -15.25
C TYR A 98 -13.98 3.75 -14.24
N SER A 99 -12.94 3.94 -13.42
CA SER A 99 -12.68 3.23 -12.17
C SER A 99 -12.36 4.30 -11.13
N LEU A 100 -13.17 4.40 -10.09
CA LEU A 100 -13.04 5.44 -9.07
C LEU A 100 -13.10 4.85 -7.67
N PHE A 101 -12.28 5.36 -6.77
CA PHE A 101 -12.34 5.01 -5.34
C PHE A 101 -12.04 6.24 -4.46
N PRO A 102 -12.51 6.28 -3.20
CA PRO A 102 -12.24 7.39 -2.30
C PRO A 102 -10.75 7.59 -2.05
N GLY A 103 -10.26 8.83 -2.17
CA GLY A 103 -8.85 9.18 -1.99
C GLY A 103 -8.00 9.14 -3.26
N GLN A 104 -8.56 8.68 -4.39
CA GLN A 104 -7.91 8.69 -5.70
C GLN A 104 -7.73 10.13 -6.19
N VAL A 105 -6.51 10.50 -6.53
CA VAL A 105 -6.21 11.78 -7.17
C VAL A 105 -6.41 11.61 -8.68
N VAL A 106 -7.23 12.48 -9.26
CA VAL A 106 -7.67 12.38 -10.66
C VAL A 106 -7.60 13.73 -11.34
N VAL A 107 -7.49 13.68 -12.66
CA VAL A 107 -7.76 14.83 -13.53
C VAL A 107 -8.99 14.50 -14.35
N MET A 108 -9.97 15.40 -14.33
CA MET A 108 -11.24 15.26 -15.06
C MET A 108 -11.45 16.46 -15.97
N GLU A 109 -11.98 16.21 -17.17
CA GLU A 109 -12.42 17.24 -18.10
C GLU A 109 -13.94 17.19 -18.29
N GLY A 110 -14.59 18.34 -18.23
CA GLY A 110 -16.04 18.43 -18.37
C GLY A 110 -16.58 19.84 -18.27
N ILE A 111 -17.90 19.98 -18.19
CA ILE A 111 -18.57 21.28 -18.12
C ILE A 111 -19.09 21.53 -16.70
N ASN A 112 -18.72 22.67 -16.12
CA ASN A 112 -19.22 23.14 -14.84
C ASN A 112 -19.92 24.51 -15.01
N SER A 113 -21.07 24.54 -15.68
CA SER A 113 -21.73 25.80 -16.08
C SER A 113 -22.22 26.67 -14.93
N THR A 114 -22.36 26.08 -13.73
CA THR A 114 -22.91 26.76 -12.54
C THR A 114 -21.91 26.91 -11.39
N GLY A 115 -20.73 26.29 -11.47
CA GLY A 115 -19.79 26.20 -10.35
C GLY A 115 -20.25 25.22 -9.25
N ARG A 116 -21.28 24.40 -9.50
CA ARG A 116 -21.94 23.55 -8.49
C ARG A 116 -22.03 22.07 -8.85
N LYS A 117 -21.71 21.70 -10.09
CA LYS A 117 -21.70 20.31 -10.55
C LYS A 117 -20.84 20.22 -11.79
N LEU A 118 -19.88 19.31 -11.80
CA LEU A 118 -19.11 18.97 -12.98
C LEU A 118 -19.84 17.86 -13.73
N VAL A 119 -20.18 18.10 -15.01
CA VAL A 119 -20.58 17.01 -15.91
C VAL A 119 -19.32 16.49 -16.58
N ALA A 120 -18.79 15.37 -16.09
CA ALA A 120 -17.52 14.82 -16.55
C ALA A 120 -17.68 14.17 -17.93
N SER A 121 -16.80 14.54 -18.85
CA SER A 121 -16.76 14.03 -20.23
C SER A 121 -15.52 13.19 -20.52
N LYS A 122 -14.47 13.35 -19.71
CA LYS A 122 -13.23 12.58 -19.81
C LYS A 122 -12.56 12.47 -18.44
N LEU A 123 -12.08 11.27 -18.13
CA LEU A 123 -11.20 10.96 -17.00
C LEU A 123 -9.81 10.68 -17.59
N TYR A 124 -8.78 11.34 -17.08
CA TYR A 124 -7.40 11.07 -17.51
C TYR A 124 -6.90 9.81 -16.79
N GLU A 125 -6.21 8.94 -17.52
CA GLU A 125 -5.64 7.71 -16.96
C GLU A 125 -4.52 8.03 -15.96
N GLY A 126 -4.37 7.19 -14.94
CA GLY A 126 -3.26 7.29 -14.01
C GLY A 126 -1.92 7.00 -14.71
N VAL A 127 -0.85 7.69 -14.30
CA VAL A 127 0.49 7.50 -14.86
C VAL A 127 1.39 6.86 -13.79
N PRO A 128 1.84 5.60 -13.97
CA PRO A 128 2.75 4.97 -13.03
C PRO A 128 4.16 5.57 -13.11
N LEU A 129 4.93 5.44 -12.03
CA LEU A 129 6.34 5.80 -12.04
C LEU A 129 7.14 4.93 -13.02
N PRO A 130 8.24 5.45 -13.58
CA PRO A 130 9.14 4.65 -14.39
C PRO A 130 9.74 3.52 -13.57
N PHE A 131 9.82 2.33 -14.17
CA PHE A 131 10.52 1.20 -13.56
C PHE A 131 11.99 1.53 -13.27
N TYR A 132 12.49 0.96 -12.17
CA TYR A 132 13.91 0.99 -11.84
C TYR A 132 14.74 0.47 -13.01
N ARG A 133 15.81 1.21 -13.35
CA ARG A 133 16.79 0.81 -14.34
C ARG A 133 18.12 0.63 -13.61
N PRO A 134 18.66 -0.59 -13.54
CA PRO A 134 19.94 -0.80 -12.90
C PRO A 134 21.02 -0.01 -13.63
N GLU A 135 21.94 0.59 -12.86
CA GLU A 135 23.07 1.33 -13.42
C GLU A 135 24.19 0.35 -13.80
N GLU A 136 25.06 0.72 -14.76
CA GLU A 136 26.21 -0.13 -15.16
C GLU A 136 27.19 -0.42 -14.00
N GLN A 137 27.07 0.31 -12.88
CA GLN A 137 27.89 0.15 -11.67
C GLN A 137 27.24 -0.75 -10.61
N ASP A 138 26.00 -1.18 -10.81
CA ASP A 138 25.36 -2.13 -9.91
C ASP A 138 26.06 -3.50 -10.07
N ASP A 139 26.65 -4.01 -8.99
CA ASP A 139 27.19 -5.38 -8.92
C ASP A 139 26.04 -6.39 -8.89
N ILE A 140 25.35 -6.55 -10.02
CA ILE A 140 24.25 -7.51 -10.22
C ILE A 140 24.87 -8.85 -10.59
N SER A 141 24.56 -9.86 -9.80
CA SER A 141 24.90 -11.24 -10.10
C SER A 141 24.08 -11.73 -11.29
N ASP A 142 24.76 -12.36 -12.25
CA ASP A 142 24.13 -13.08 -13.36
C ASP A 142 23.45 -14.40 -12.92
N GLU A 143 23.65 -14.81 -11.66
CA GLU A 143 23.05 -16.05 -11.13
C GLU A 143 21.56 -15.89 -10.86
N GLN A 144 20.78 -16.90 -11.25
CA GLN A 144 19.35 -16.95 -10.95
C GLN A 144 19.15 -17.04 -9.44
N GLN A 145 18.33 -16.13 -8.88
CA GLN A 145 17.94 -16.15 -7.48
C GLN A 145 16.50 -16.61 -7.28
N MET A 146 16.28 -17.43 -6.26
CA MET A 146 14.96 -17.88 -5.81
C MET A 146 14.53 -17.08 -4.58
N VAL A 147 13.41 -16.37 -4.71
CA VAL A 147 12.76 -15.66 -3.60
C VAL A 147 11.48 -16.42 -3.20
N LEU A 148 11.40 -16.83 -1.94
CA LEU A 148 10.19 -17.37 -1.33
C LEU A 148 9.47 -16.26 -0.56
N VAL A 149 8.16 -16.15 -0.72
CA VAL A 149 7.34 -15.18 0.02
C VAL A 149 6.21 -15.91 0.75
N ALA A 150 6.01 -15.60 2.02
CA ALA A 150 4.87 -16.07 2.81
C ALA A 150 4.31 -14.94 3.69
N CYS A 151 3.02 -15.02 3.99
CA CYS A 151 2.31 -14.06 4.83
C CYS A 151 1.52 -14.83 5.89
N GLY A 152 1.43 -14.27 7.11
CA GLY A 152 0.66 -14.86 8.18
C GLY A 152 -0.86 -14.82 7.92
N PRO A 153 -1.68 -15.47 8.78
CA PRO A 153 -1.29 -16.09 10.05
C PRO A 153 -0.52 -17.42 9.88
N TYR A 154 0.47 -17.64 10.74
CA TYR A 154 1.33 -18.85 10.71
C TYR A 154 0.87 -19.98 11.64
N THR A 155 -0.36 -19.89 12.14
CA THR A 155 -0.99 -20.91 12.99
C THR A 155 -2.48 -20.95 12.67
N THR A 156 -3.13 -22.08 12.93
CA THR A 156 -4.57 -22.24 12.71
C THR A 156 -5.36 -21.45 13.76
N SER A 157 -6.62 -21.12 13.49
CA SER A 157 -7.43 -20.29 14.40
C SER A 157 -7.76 -20.95 15.74
N ASP A 158 -7.65 -22.28 15.82
CA ASP A 158 -7.99 -23.11 16.98
C ASP A 158 -6.75 -23.55 17.80
N SER A 159 -5.54 -23.22 17.34
CA SER A 159 -4.29 -23.69 17.95
C SER A 159 -3.16 -22.66 17.86
N LEU A 160 -2.26 -22.69 18.84
CA LEU A 160 -1.00 -21.94 18.85
C LEU A 160 0.22 -22.86 18.76
N THR A 161 0.05 -24.04 18.16
CA THR A 161 1.14 -24.99 17.91
C THR A 161 2.04 -24.57 16.75
N TYR A 162 1.63 -23.59 15.92
CA TYR A 162 2.38 -23.11 14.77
C TYR A 162 2.75 -24.23 13.77
N GLU A 163 1.87 -25.22 13.61
CA GLU A 163 2.06 -26.32 12.65
C GLU A 163 2.33 -25.83 11.22
N PRO A 164 1.56 -24.86 10.65
CA PRO A 164 1.86 -24.31 9.33
C PRO A 164 3.24 -23.66 9.24
N LEU A 165 3.72 -23.03 10.32
CA LEU A 165 5.06 -22.45 10.37
C LEU A 165 6.14 -23.53 10.31
N LEU A 166 5.94 -24.64 11.01
CA LEU A 166 6.88 -25.76 10.99
C LEU A 166 6.96 -26.37 9.59
N ASP A 167 5.82 -26.55 8.92
CA ASP A 167 5.78 -26.99 7.52
C ASP A 167 6.50 -26.01 6.59
N LEU A 168 6.30 -24.71 6.78
CA LEU A 168 7.01 -23.67 6.03
C LEU A 168 8.53 -23.75 6.22
N ILE A 169 9.01 -23.98 7.45
CA ILE A 169 10.43 -24.16 7.74
C ILE A 169 10.97 -25.39 6.99
N GLU A 170 10.23 -26.49 6.92
CA GLU A 170 10.63 -27.67 6.15
C GLU A 170 10.68 -27.39 4.64
N ILE A 171 9.76 -26.58 4.11
CA ILE A 171 9.82 -26.10 2.71
C ILE A 171 11.11 -25.29 2.47
N VAL A 172 11.43 -24.35 3.37
CA VAL A 172 12.66 -23.54 3.26
C VAL A 172 13.91 -24.41 3.32
N LYS A 173 13.95 -25.44 4.18
CA LYS A 173 15.07 -26.41 4.24
C LYS A 173 15.21 -27.25 2.98
N ARG A 174 14.07 -27.67 2.40
CA ARG A 174 14.02 -28.50 1.21
C ARG A 174 14.46 -27.72 -0.03
N ASP A 175 13.88 -26.55 -0.23
CA ASP A 175 14.01 -25.78 -1.47
C ASP A 175 15.19 -24.79 -1.42
N LYS A 176 15.63 -24.41 -0.21
CA LYS A 176 16.79 -23.54 0.05
C LYS A 176 16.78 -22.26 -0.79
N PRO A 177 15.70 -21.45 -0.71
CA PRO A 177 15.64 -20.19 -1.45
C PRO A 177 16.79 -19.27 -1.02
N ASP A 178 17.24 -18.39 -1.92
CA ASP A 178 18.25 -17.39 -1.62
C ASP A 178 17.72 -16.33 -0.65
N VAL A 179 16.43 -15.97 -0.81
CA VAL A 179 15.73 -15.03 0.07
C VAL A 179 14.36 -15.59 0.47
N CYS A 180 14.00 -15.44 1.74
CA CYS A 180 12.68 -15.77 2.28
C CYS A 180 12.09 -14.53 2.95
N ILE A 181 11.04 -13.98 2.33
CA ILE A 181 10.31 -12.80 2.81
C ILE A 181 9.08 -13.27 3.56
N LEU A 182 9.00 -12.92 4.84
CA LEU A 182 7.94 -13.34 5.76
C LEU A 182 7.22 -12.10 6.27
N LEU A 183 5.96 -11.95 5.85
CA LEU A 183 5.08 -10.88 6.31
C LEU A 183 4.26 -11.35 7.50
N GLY A 184 4.00 -10.44 8.45
CA GLY A 184 3.11 -10.70 9.59
C GLY A 184 1.66 -11.02 9.16
N PRO A 185 0.77 -11.35 10.11
CA PRO A 185 1.05 -11.39 11.54
C PRO A 185 1.74 -12.68 11.99
N PHE A 186 2.77 -12.55 12.83
CA PHE A 186 3.44 -13.65 13.52
C PHE A 186 2.73 -14.02 14.82
N LEU A 187 2.15 -13.04 15.52
CA LEU A 187 1.20 -13.24 16.59
C LEU A 187 -0.03 -12.38 16.33
N ASP A 188 -1.05 -13.01 15.77
CA ASP A 188 -2.22 -12.34 15.23
C ASP A 188 -3.14 -11.83 16.34
N SER A 189 -3.37 -10.51 16.35
CA SER A 189 -4.29 -9.82 17.26
C SER A 189 -5.74 -10.26 17.11
N LYS A 190 -6.09 -10.94 15.99
CA LYS A 190 -7.40 -11.52 15.72
C LYS A 190 -7.51 -13.01 16.04
N HIS A 191 -6.46 -13.63 16.55
CA HIS A 191 -6.53 -15.03 16.98
C HIS A 191 -7.35 -15.16 18.27
N GLU A 192 -8.25 -16.16 18.35
CA GLU A 192 -9.21 -16.31 19.46
C GLU A 192 -8.53 -16.30 20.84
N GLN A 193 -7.45 -17.06 21.00
CA GLN A 193 -6.70 -17.13 22.26
C GLN A 193 -5.93 -15.83 22.61
N VAL A 194 -5.66 -14.98 21.62
CA VAL A 194 -5.04 -13.66 21.83
C VAL A 194 -6.09 -12.66 22.30
N GLU A 195 -7.24 -12.58 21.62
CA GLU A 195 -8.35 -11.69 22.00
C GLU A 195 -8.96 -12.06 23.36
N SER A 196 -8.99 -13.36 23.70
CA SER A 196 -9.51 -13.86 24.97
C SER A 196 -8.49 -13.94 26.11
N TYR A 197 -7.25 -13.48 25.89
CA TYR A 197 -6.16 -13.46 26.87
C TYR A 197 -5.82 -14.84 27.47
N GLN A 198 -5.85 -15.89 26.65
CA GLN A 198 -5.61 -17.28 27.09
C GLN A 198 -4.15 -17.73 26.92
N LEU A 199 -3.25 -16.82 26.52
CA LEU A 199 -1.84 -17.13 26.31
C LEU A 199 -1.08 -17.41 27.62
N ILE A 200 -0.15 -18.36 27.55
CA ILE A 200 0.84 -18.60 28.62
C ILE A 200 2.12 -17.80 28.28
N GLY A 201 2.17 -16.56 28.75
CA GLY A 201 3.28 -15.62 28.55
C GLY A 201 2.83 -14.27 28.02
N THR A 202 3.76 -13.33 27.86
CA THR A 202 3.47 -12.04 27.23
C THR A 202 3.43 -12.15 25.70
N PHE A 203 2.75 -11.22 25.03
CA PHE A 203 2.74 -11.15 23.56
C PHE A 203 4.15 -11.09 22.96
N GLU A 204 5.02 -10.30 23.59
CA GLU A 204 6.45 -10.19 23.24
C GLU A 204 7.17 -11.54 23.35
N GLU A 205 6.94 -12.31 24.42
CA GLU A 205 7.57 -13.63 24.60
C GLU A 205 7.13 -14.63 23.55
N VAL A 206 5.84 -14.64 23.18
CA VAL A 206 5.30 -15.56 22.17
C VAL A 206 5.82 -15.19 20.78
N PHE A 207 5.81 -13.90 20.41
CA PHE A 207 6.45 -13.42 19.20
C PHE A 207 7.93 -13.80 19.14
N LYS A 208 8.67 -13.59 20.24
CA LYS A 208 10.10 -13.94 20.30
C LYS A 208 10.37 -15.42 20.07
N ARG A 209 9.53 -16.30 20.63
CA ARG A 209 9.62 -17.74 20.39
C ARG A 209 9.36 -18.08 18.92
N CYS A 210 8.34 -17.47 18.31
CA CYS A 210 8.02 -17.65 16.89
C CYS A 210 9.21 -17.25 16.00
N LEU A 211 9.70 -16.01 16.13
CA LEU A 211 10.81 -15.51 15.31
C LEU A 211 12.09 -16.33 15.52
N LYS A 212 12.40 -16.68 16.77
CA LYS A 212 13.53 -17.55 17.08
C LYS A 212 13.37 -18.94 16.44
N GLY A 213 12.17 -19.53 16.46
CA GLY A 213 11.91 -20.82 15.81
C GLY A 213 12.24 -20.79 14.31
N ILE A 214 11.88 -19.71 13.61
CA ILE A 214 12.18 -19.51 12.19
C ILE A 214 13.68 -19.35 11.96
N ILE A 215 14.32 -18.45 12.73
CA ILE A 215 15.75 -18.18 12.61
C ILE A 215 16.53 -19.47 12.89
N GLU A 216 16.30 -20.15 14.01
CA GLU A 216 17.04 -21.35 14.38
C GLU A 216 16.73 -22.53 13.45
N GLY A 217 15.47 -22.70 13.04
CA GLY A 217 15.03 -23.75 12.12
C GLY A 217 15.67 -23.66 10.74
N THR A 218 16.13 -22.47 10.33
CA THR A 218 16.76 -22.22 9.02
C THR A 218 18.28 -22.02 9.10
N ARG A 219 18.91 -22.24 10.27
CA ARG A 219 20.38 -22.16 10.39
C ARG A 219 21.08 -23.19 9.50
N GLY A 220 22.24 -22.80 8.98
CA GLY A 220 23.04 -23.63 8.07
C GLY A 220 22.56 -23.60 6.61
N LEU A 221 21.48 -22.87 6.33
CA LEU A 221 21.09 -22.49 4.97
C LEU A 221 21.74 -21.16 4.62
N ASN A 222 22.02 -20.93 3.34
CA ASN A 222 22.48 -19.63 2.82
C ASN A 222 21.31 -18.64 2.56
N THR A 223 20.13 -18.94 3.08
CA THR A 223 18.91 -18.15 2.91
C THR A 223 18.93 -16.87 3.74
N GLN A 224 18.72 -15.74 3.07
CA GLN A 224 18.45 -14.45 3.71
C GLN A 224 16.99 -14.41 4.17
N LEU A 225 16.73 -14.05 5.43
CA LEU A 225 15.39 -13.88 5.99
C LEU A 225 15.04 -12.40 6.06
N VAL A 226 13.91 -12.02 5.49
CA VAL A 226 13.37 -10.65 5.56
C VAL A 226 12.04 -10.70 6.29
N PHE A 227 11.93 -10.00 7.41
CA PHE A 227 10.71 -9.95 8.22
C PHE A 227 10.03 -8.59 8.08
N VAL A 228 8.77 -8.60 7.64
CA VAL A 228 7.92 -7.42 7.47
C VAL A 228 6.81 -7.46 8.54
N PRO A 229 6.63 -6.41 9.35
CA PRO A 229 5.60 -6.37 10.38
C PRO A 229 4.18 -6.27 9.80
N SER A 230 3.18 -6.52 10.64
CA SER A 230 1.78 -6.26 10.33
C SER A 230 1.06 -5.51 11.43
N LEU A 231 0.05 -4.71 11.08
CA LEU A 231 -0.85 -4.05 12.06
C LEU A 231 -1.59 -5.07 12.94
N ARG A 232 -1.61 -6.33 12.52
CA ARG A 232 -2.16 -7.45 13.29
C ARG A 232 -1.13 -8.12 14.20
N ASP A 233 0.14 -7.74 14.17
CA ASP A 233 1.11 -8.19 15.17
C ASP A 233 0.84 -7.51 16.52
N VAL A 234 0.17 -8.24 17.41
CA VAL A 234 -0.37 -7.70 18.67
C VAL A 234 0.68 -7.11 19.62
N HIS A 235 1.95 -7.48 19.46
CA HIS A 235 3.06 -7.00 20.29
C HIS A 235 3.72 -5.72 19.74
N HIS A 236 3.45 -5.36 18.48
CA HIS A 236 4.15 -4.31 17.75
C HIS A 236 3.36 -3.00 17.69
N GLU A 237 3.99 -1.94 17.16
CA GLU A 237 3.35 -0.64 16.95
C GLU A 237 2.12 -0.79 16.04
N TYR A 238 0.96 -0.27 16.44
CA TYR A 238 -0.33 -0.51 15.75
C TYR A 238 -0.71 0.60 14.74
N VAL A 239 0.26 1.40 14.30
CA VAL A 239 0.04 2.52 13.38
C VAL A 239 0.86 2.33 12.11
N TYR A 240 0.21 2.51 10.96
CA TYR A 240 0.82 2.44 9.65
C TYR A 240 1.37 3.82 9.24
N PRO A 241 2.57 3.89 8.62
CA PRO A 241 3.51 2.80 8.38
C PRO A 241 4.15 2.31 9.69
N GLN A 242 4.47 1.03 9.78
CA GLN A 242 5.09 0.44 10.95
C GLN A 242 6.63 0.43 10.85
N PRO A 243 7.35 0.75 11.93
CA PRO A 243 8.80 0.58 11.96
C PRO A 243 9.18 -0.91 11.93
N PRO A 244 10.46 -1.24 11.64
CA PRO A 244 10.93 -2.61 11.76
C PRO A 244 10.74 -3.19 13.16
N PHE A 245 10.64 -4.51 13.27
CA PHE A 245 10.70 -5.19 14.57
C PHE A 245 12.00 -4.88 15.32
N VAL A 246 11.93 -4.92 16.65
CA VAL A 246 13.11 -4.78 17.52
C VAL A 246 13.45 -6.13 18.14
N PHE A 247 14.53 -6.76 17.66
CA PHE A 247 14.95 -8.08 18.12
C PHE A 247 16.44 -8.11 18.51
N PRO A 248 16.81 -7.65 19.72
CA PRO A 248 18.22 -7.60 20.14
C PRO A 248 18.84 -8.98 20.34
N GLU A 249 18.05 -10.05 20.46
CA GLU A 249 18.49 -11.42 20.70
C GLU A 249 19.07 -12.12 19.44
N ILE A 250 19.11 -11.46 18.28
CA ILE A 250 19.76 -12.00 17.07
C ILE A 250 21.25 -12.23 17.36
N SER A 251 21.69 -13.49 17.23
CA SER A 251 23.08 -13.90 17.44
C SER A 251 24.01 -13.21 16.44
N LYS A 252 25.30 -13.09 16.76
CA LYS A 252 26.29 -12.49 15.84
C LYS A 252 26.36 -13.23 14.50
N GLU A 253 26.14 -14.54 14.51
CA GLU A 253 26.14 -15.41 13.33
C GLU A 253 24.90 -15.18 12.47
N ASP A 254 23.75 -14.90 13.08
CA ASP A 254 22.49 -14.70 12.37
C ASP A 254 22.31 -13.25 11.85
N ARG A 255 23.06 -12.27 12.38
CA ARG A 255 22.93 -10.85 12.00
C ARG A 255 23.15 -10.55 10.52
N GLN A 256 23.94 -11.36 9.82
CA GLN A 256 24.21 -11.13 8.40
C GLN A 256 23.10 -11.65 7.49
N ARG A 257 22.22 -12.53 8.01
CA ARG A 257 21.16 -13.19 7.23
C ARG A 257 19.75 -12.82 7.67
N VAL A 258 19.58 -12.05 8.74
CA VAL A 258 18.27 -11.66 9.26
C VAL A 258 18.10 -10.15 9.10
N HIS A 259 17.11 -9.78 8.31
CA HIS A 259 16.76 -8.40 7.98
C HIS A 259 15.37 -8.10 8.54
N LEU A 260 15.27 -7.11 9.41
CA LEU A 260 14.00 -6.59 9.91
C LEU A 260 13.73 -5.28 9.18
N VAL A 261 12.61 -5.19 8.46
CA VAL A 261 12.26 -4.06 7.58
C VAL A 261 10.91 -3.46 7.99
N PRO A 262 10.59 -2.20 7.62
CA PRO A 262 9.29 -1.61 7.96
C PRO A 262 8.16 -2.17 7.09
N ASP A 263 6.92 -1.84 7.46
CA ASP A 263 5.73 -2.00 6.60
C ASP A 263 5.15 -0.60 6.27
N PRO A 264 5.12 -0.16 5.00
CA PRO A 264 5.60 -0.86 3.82
C PRO A 264 7.13 -0.69 3.67
N CYS A 265 7.74 -1.42 2.73
CA CYS A 265 9.11 -1.16 2.31
C CYS A 265 9.36 -1.49 0.84
N THR A 266 10.41 -0.90 0.29
CA THR A 266 10.95 -1.22 -1.04
C THR A 266 12.30 -1.90 -0.89
N LEU A 267 12.46 -3.08 -1.47
CA LEU A 267 13.68 -3.89 -1.36
C LEU A 267 14.26 -4.17 -2.75
N ASN A 268 15.54 -3.88 -2.94
CA ASN A 268 16.27 -4.29 -4.15
C ASN A 268 17.00 -5.61 -3.87
N ILE A 269 16.55 -6.68 -4.53
CA ILE A 269 17.19 -7.99 -4.50
C ILE A 269 17.84 -8.21 -5.88
N ASN A 270 19.15 -8.03 -5.96
CA ASN A 270 19.95 -8.29 -7.16
C ASN A 270 19.40 -7.60 -8.44
N GLY A 271 19.09 -6.31 -8.34
CA GLY A 271 18.56 -5.50 -9.44
C GLY A 271 17.04 -5.60 -9.64
N VAL A 272 16.35 -6.48 -8.90
CA VAL A 272 14.89 -6.61 -8.91
C VAL A 272 14.32 -5.86 -7.71
N VAL A 273 13.46 -4.87 -7.98
CA VAL A 273 12.81 -4.04 -6.96
C VAL A 273 11.47 -4.65 -6.54
N PHE A 274 11.34 -4.99 -5.26
CA PHE A 274 10.14 -5.49 -4.62
C PHE A 274 9.48 -4.38 -3.80
N GLY A 275 8.19 -4.11 -4.04
CA GLY A 275 7.35 -3.35 -3.11
C GLY A 275 6.65 -4.32 -2.16
N LEU A 276 6.82 -4.13 -0.85
CA LEU A 276 6.31 -5.02 0.18
C LEU A 276 5.35 -4.26 1.08
N THR A 277 4.17 -4.84 1.32
CA THR A 277 3.27 -4.41 2.39
C THR A 277 2.50 -5.60 2.95
N SER A 278 2.24 -5.59 4.26
CA SER A 278 1.40 -6.60 4.92
C SER A 278 -0.07 -6.21 5.00
N THR A 279 -0.38 -4.94 4.70
CA THR A 279 -1.74 -4.41 4.77
C THR A 279 -2.53 -4.85 3.55
N ASP A 280 -3.77 -5.30 3.76
CA ASP A 280 -4.66 -5.78 2.67
C ASP A 280 -5.29 -4.63 1.88
N ILE A 281 -4.42 -3.83 1.25
CA ILE A 281 -4.79 -2.63 0.48
C ILE A 281 -5.75 -2.98 -0.65
N ILE A 282 -5.52 -4.13 -1.28
CA ILE A 282 -6.34 -4.62 -2.39
C ILE A 282 -7.77 -4.85 -1.93
N PHE A 283 -7.96 -5.55 -0.82
CA PHE A 283 -9.30 -5.76 -0.27
C PHE A 283 -9.95 -4.44 0.13
N HIS A 284 -9.23 -3.54 0.80
CA HIS A 284 -9.76 -2.23 1.18
C HIS A 284 -10.21 -1.40 -0.04
N MET A 285 -9.37 -1.29 -1.06
CA MET A 285 -9.68 -0.56 -2.29
C MET A 285 -10.85 -1.19 -3.05
N GLY A 286 -10.82 -2.52 -3.24
CA GLY A 286 -11.89 -3.23 -3.96
C GLY A 286 -13.25 -3.15 -3.28
N THR A 287 -13.30 -2.97 -1.95
CA THR A 287 -14.58 -2.78 -1.26
C THR A 287 -15.25 -1.44 -1.51
N GLU A 288 -14.48 -0.40 -1.84
CA GLU A 288 -14.97 0.98 -2.03
C GLU A 288 -14.91 1.47 -3.49
N GLU A 289 -14.30 0.70 -4.39
CA GLU A 289 -14.23 1.00 -5.82
C GLU A 289 -15.62 0.96 -6.49
N ILE A 290 -15.77 1.84 -7.49
CA ILE A 290 -16.87 1.86 -8.43
C ILE A 290 -16.32 1.89 -9.85
N SER A 291 -16.93 1.11 -10.72
CA SER A 291 -16.54 1.01 -12.12
C SER A 291 -17.75 1.07 -13.05
N SER A 292 -17.56 1.58 -14.27
CA SER A 292 -18.57 1.54 -15.33
C SER A 292 -18.76 0.15 -15.94
N ILE A 293 -17.80 -0.76 -15.75
CA ILE A 293 -17.83 -2.12 -16.27
C ILE A 293 -18.21 -3.07 -15.11
N VAL A 294 -19.41 -3.64 -15.18
CA VAL A 294 -19.81 -4.68 -14.23
C VAL A 294 -19.13 -5.99 -14.63
N PHE A 295 -18.04 -6.34 -13.96
CA PHE A 295 -17.37 -7.61 -14.18
C PHE A 295 -18.15 -8.74 -13.49
N TYR A 296 -18.57 -9.73 -14.28
CA TYR A 296 -19.00 -11.01 -13.73
C TYR A 296 -17.72 -11.79 -13.39
N LEU A 297 -17.51 -12.13 -12.12
CA LEU A 297 -16.45 -13.04 -11.67
C LEU A 297 -16.56 -14.38 -12.43
N VAL A 298 -15.81 -14.52 -13.53
CA VAL A 298 -15.64 -15.80 -14.22
C VAL A 298 -14.40 -16.46 -13.63
N SER A 299 -14.63 -17.55 -12.90
CA SER A 299 -13.61 -18.43 -12.36
C SER A 299 -12.72 -19.00 -13.49
N THR A 300 -11.60 -18.34 -13.76
CA THR A 300 -10.44 -18.90 -14.46
C THR A 300 -9.18 -18.41 -13.76
N ALA A 301 -8.09 -19.16 -13.84
CA ALA A 301 -6.82 -18.94 -13.13
C ALA A 301 -6.02 -17.69 -13.60
N ALA A 302 -6.70 -16.70 -14.18
CA ALA A 302 -6.18 -15.37 -14.38
C ALA A 302 -6.44 -14.53 -13.12
N ILE A 303 -5.58 -13.55 -12.85
CA ILE A 303 -5.88 -12.49 -11.88
C ILE A 303 -7.23 -11.87 -12.33
N PRO A 304 -8.27 -11.81 -11.49
CA PRO A 304 -9.53 -11.17 -11.88
C PRO A 304 -9.24 -9.76 -12.41
N GLU A 305 -9.84 -9.33 -13.54
CA GLU A 305 -9.57 -7.99 -14.12
C GLU A 305 -9.82 -6.86 -13.10
N ASP A 306 -10.74 -7.05 -12.14
CA ASP A 306 -10.95 -6.17 -10.97
C ASP A 306 -9.64 -5.95 -10.17
N LEU A 307 -8.87 -7.01 -9.97
CA LEU A 307 -7.62 -7.00 -9.24
C LEU A 307 -6.50 -6.35 -10.06
N GLU A 308 -6.48 -6.53 -11.40
CA GLU A 308 -5.55 -5.82 -12.28
C GLU A 308 -5.80 -4.31 -12.25
N ASN A 309 -7.07 -3.88 -12.27
CA ASN A 309 -7.45 -2.47 -12.16
C ASN A 309 -7.01 -1.88 -10.82
N ILE A 310 -7.29 -2.55 -9.71
CA ILE A 310 -6.89 -2.10 -8.37
C ILE A 310 -5.36 -1.99 -8.25
N ILE A 311 -4.62 -2.96 -8.79
CA ILE A 311 -3.15 -2.94 -8.79
C ILE A 311 -2.63 -1.79 -9.67
N GLY A 312 -3.19 -1.60 -10.87
CA GLY A 312 -2.84 -0.49 -11.75
C GLY A 312 -3.07 0.87 -11.11
N GLU A 313 -4.23 1.04 -10.47
CA GLU A 313 -4.56 2.24 -9.71
C GLU A 313 -3.58 2.45 -8.54
N GLN A 314 -3.29 1.42 -7.76
CA GLN A 314 -2.33 1.49 -6.66
C GLN A 314 -0.93 1.94 -7.14
N LEU A 315 -0.47 1.43 -8.28
CA LEU A 315 0.80 1.82 -8.90
C LEU A 315 0.78 3.25 -9.42
N SER A 316 -0.35 3.73 -9.95
CA SER A 316 -0.48 5.08 -10.50
C SER A 316 -0.66 6.18 -9.45
N GLN A 317 -1.13 5.81 -8.26
CA GLN A 317 -1.44 6.75 -7.17
C GLN A 317 -0.29 6.94 -6.18
N LEU A 318 0.81 6.22 -6.34
CA LEU A 318 2.04 6.30 -5.53
C LEU A 318 1.84 6.09 -4.02
N CYS A 319 0.67 5.58 -3.61
CA CYS A 319 0.20 5.53 -2.23
C CYS A 319 1.18 4.83 -1.26
N LEU A 320 1.88 3.79 -1.72
CA LEU A 320 2.84 3.05 -0.89
C LEU A 320 4.21 3.73 -0.80
N GLN A 321 4.58 4.54 -1.79
CA GLN A 321 5.87 5.23 -1.82
C GLN A 321 5.79 6.54 -1.03
N GLU A 322 4.66 7.24 -1.06
CA GLU A 322 4.44 8.46 -0.29
C GLU A 322 4.29 8.22 1.22
N THR A 323 3.72 7.08 1.63
CA THR A 323 3.58 6.76 3.07
C THR A 323 4.97 6.59 3.73
N VAL A 324 5.99 6.18 2.98
CA VAL A 324 7.38 6.12 3.44
C VAL A 324 8.02 7.51 3.47
N ASN A 325 7.68 8.39 2.53
CA ASN A 325 8.34 9.68 2.34
C ASN A 325 7.87 10.80 3.30
N GLN A 326 6.70 10.67 3.94
CA GLN A 326 6.14 11.74 4.78
C GLN A 326 6.40 11.62 6.30
N LEU A 327 7.06 10.55 6.74
CA LEU A 327 7.37 10.30 8.17
C LEU A 327 8.87 10.29 8.49
N ALA A 328 9.72 10.69 7.53
CA ALA A 328 11.15 10.93 7.71
C ALA A 328 11.45 12.35 8.19
#